data_AF-A0A662KUU0-F1
#
_entry.id   AF-A0A662KUU0-F1
#
_cell.length_a   1.000
_cell.length_b   1.000
_cell.length_c   1.000
_cell.angle_alpha   90.00
_cell.angle_beta   90.00
_cell.angle_gamma   90.00
#
_symmetry.space_group_name_H-M   'P 1'
#
loop_
_entity.id
_entity.type
_entity.pdbx_description
1 polymer ?
#
loop_
_entity_poly.entity_id
_entity_poly.type
_entity_poly.pdbx_seq_one_letter_code
_entity_poly.pdbx_strand_id
1 'polypeptide(L)'
;MTKKRFNILEHELVPEHVVLSKEEGERVLKMYNIDAQHLPKILTSDPVVKAIGAKKGDIIKVIRKSKTAEKAIAYRIVVEESGAVLKSRKS
;
A
#
# COMPACT_ATOMS: atom_id res chain seq x y z
N MET A 1 -28.43 19.98 -1.31
CA MET A 1 -27.85 18.74 -1.89
C MET A 1 -26.76 18.24 -0.95
N THR A 2 -27.08 17.28 -0.09
CA THR A 2 -26.19 16.79 0.96
C THR A 2 -25.18 15.81 0.39
N LYS A 3 -23.90 16.18 0.47
CA LYS A 3 -22.76 15.37 0.03
C LYS A 3 -22.72 14.10 0.88
N LYS A 4 -23.19 12.98 0.32
CA LYS A 4 -23.18 11.66 0.99
C LYS A 4 -21.70 11.28 1.20
N ARG A 5 -21.21 11.47 2.43
CA ARG A 5 -19.88 11.02 2.86
C ARG A 5 -19.94 9.50 2.94
N PHE A 6 -19.64 8.83 1.84
CA PHE A 6 -19.44 7.38 1.87
C PHE A 6 -18.16 7.13 2.67
N ASN A 7 -18.30 6.61 3.89
CA ASN A 7 -17.20 6.10 4.70
C ASN A 7 -16.66 4.84 4.01
N ILE A 8 -15.72 5.01 3.08
CA ILE A 8 -15.04 3.93 2.35
C ILE A 8 -14.30 2.97 3.32
N LEU A 9 -14.03 3.41 4.55
CA LEU A 9 -13.28 2.68 5.57
C LEU A 9 -14.10 1.62 6.32
N GLU A 10 -15.43 1.66 6.28
CA GLU A 10 -16.32 0.71 7.00
C GLU A 10 -16.99 -0.31 6.08
N HIS A 11 -16.53 -0.42 4.84
CA HIS A 11 -17.00 -1.50 3.98
C HIS A 11 -16.38 -2.83 4.44
N GLU A 12 -17.24 -3.82 4.70
CA GLU A 12 -16.90 -5.21 5.06
C GLU A 12 -15.82 -5.85 4.16
N LEU A 13 -15.65 -5.32 2.94
CA LEU A 13 -14.70 -5.77 1.92
C LEU A 13 -13.31 -5.11 2.00
N VAL A 14 -13.10 -4.09 2.84
CA VAL A 14 -11.81 -3.39 2.94
C VAL A 14 -10.97 -4.02 4.07
N PRO A 15 -9.84 -4.69 3.74
CA PRO A 15 -8.96 -5.26 4.75
C PRO A 15 -8.29 -4.18 5.61
N GLU A 16 -7.74 -4.56 6.77
CA GLU A 16 -7.00 -3.63 7.63
C GLU A 16 -5.66 -3.25 6.97
N HIS A 17 -5.38 -1.94 6.89
CA HIS A 17 -4.14 -1.41 6.31
C HIS A 17 -3.33 -0.71 7.41
N VAL A 18 -2.10 -1.16 7.61
CA VAL A 18 -1.18 -0.62 8.63
C VAL A 18 0.09 -0.14 7.95
N VAL A 19 0.49 1.09 8.22
CA VAL A 19 1.78 1.63 7.76
C VAL A 19 2.88 1.06 8.63
N LEU A 20 3.87 0.41 8.02
CA LEU A 20 5.04 -0.09 8.74
C LEU A 20 6.06 1.03 8.92
N SER A 21 6.74 0.99 10.06
CA SER A 21 7.95 1.79 10.26
C SER A 21 9.08 1.35 9.32
N LYS A 22 10.08 2.21 9.09
CA LYS A 22 11.23 1.88 8.25
C LYS A 22 11.93 0.60 8.70
N GLU A 23 12.11 0.44 10.02
CA GLU A 23 12.76 -0.73 10.61
C GLU A 23 11.95 -2.03 10.42
N GLU A 24 10.63 -1.96 10.52
CA GLU A 24 9.75 -3.09 10.20
C GLU A 24 9.75 -3.42 8.72
N GLY A 25 9.70 -2.39 7.86
CA GLY A 25 9.80 -2.54 6.42
C GLY A 25 11.08 -3.26 6.01
N GLU A 26 12.23 -2.81 6.51
CA GLU A 26 13.52 -3.47 6.26
C GLU A 26 13.57 -4.90 6.78
N ARG A 27 12.98 -5.17 7.95
CA ARG A 27 12.88 -6.54 8.48
C ARG A 27 12.05 -7.44 7.57
N VAL A 28 10.93 -6.95 7.04
CA VAL A 28 10.09 -7.69 6.09
C VAL A 28 10.86 -7.97 4.79
N LEU A 29 11.51 -6.95 4.23
CA LEU A 29 12.30 -7.11 3.00
C LEU A 29 13.43 -8.13 3.18
N LYS A 30 14.14 -8.09 4.32
CA LYS A 30 15.16 -9.08 4.69
C LYS A 30 14.58 -10.48 4.88
N MET A 31 13.44 -10.59 5.56
CA MET A 31 12.78 -11.88 5.83
C MET A 31 12.37 -12.60 4.55
N TYR A 32 11.85 -11.87 3.56
CA TYR A 32 11.47 -12.42 2.27
C TYR A 32 12.62 -12.41 1.25
N ASN A 33 13.77 -11.82 1.60
CA ASN A 33 14.92 -11.62 0.72
C ASN A 33 14.54 -11.00 -0.64
N ILE A 34 13.72 -9.95 -0.59
CA ILE A 34 13.24 -9.21 -1.77
C ILE A 34 13.54 -7.71 -1.64
N ASP A 35 13.75 -7.06 -2.77
CA ASP A 35 13.81 -5.60 -2.84
C ASP A 35 12.41 -4.97 -2.77
N ALA A 36 12.35 -3.76 -2.23
CA ALA A 36 11.11 -3.00 -2.09
C ALA A 36 10.41 -2.73 -3.45
N GLN A 37 11.17 -2.77 -4.55
CA GLN A 37 10.66 -2.61 -5.91
C GLN A 37 9.86 -3.81 -6.41
N HIS A 38 10.08 -5.00 -5.85
CA HIS A 38 9.36 -6.23 -6.17
C HIS A 38 8.04 -6.36 -5.42
N LEU A 39 7.81 -5.52 -4.40
CA LEU A 39 6.52 -5.46 -3.73
C LEU A 39 5.44 -4.90 -4.67
N PRO A 40 4.21 -5.41 -4.59
CA PRO A 40 3.07 -4.79 -5.26
C PRO A 40 2.97 -3.31 -4.93
N LYS A 41 2.83 -2.47 -5.95
CA LYS A 41 2.82 -1.01 -5.82
C LYS A 41 1.40 -0.51 -5.55
N ILE A 42 1.29 0.51 -4.72
CA ILE A 42 0.04 1.25 -4.46
C ILE A 42 0.28 2.74 -4.63
N LEU A 43 -0.64 3.43 -5.29
CA LEU A 43 -0.49 4.84 -5.61
C LEU A 43 -0.78 5.72 -4.39
N THR A 44 -0.06 6.83 -4.25
CA THR A 44 -0.41 7.90 -3.30
C THR A 44 -1.77 8.54 -3.60
N SER A 45 -2.30 8.38 -4.81
CA SER A 45 -3.63 8.84 -5.20
C SER A 45 -4.76 8.00 -4.59
N ASP A 46 -4.48 6.78 -4.12
CA ASP A 46 -5.47 5.85 -3.57
C ASP A 46 -6.12 6.38 -2.27
N PRO A 47 -7.46 6.28 -2.12
CA PRO A 47 -8.17 6.76 -0.94
C PRO A 47 -7.68 6.12 0.37
N VAL A 48 -7.29 4.85 0.36
CA VAL A 48 -6.82 4.13 1.54
C VAL A 48 -5.47 4.68 1.98
N VAL A 49 -4.57 4.94 1.03
CA VAL A 49 -3.24 5.53 1.30
C VAL A 49 -3.37 6.92 1.90
N LYS A 50 -4.30 7.73 1.39
CA LYS A 50 -4.61 9.07 1.95
C LYS A 50 -5.24 8.98 3.35
N ALA A 51 -6.10 7.99 3.59
CA ALA A 51 -6.75 7.80 4.89
C ALA A 51 -5.75 7.40 5.99
N ILE A 52 -4.77 6.53 5.67
CA ILE A 52 -3.73 6.10 6.62
C ILE A 52 -2.54 7.06 6.69
N GLY A 53 -2.47 8.06 5.81
CA GLY A 53 -1.40 9.06 5.79
C GLY A 53 -0.04 8.55 5.33
N ALA A 54 0.01 7.45 4.56
CA ALA A 54 1.27 6.90 4.08
C ALA A 54 1.87 7.75 2.95
N LYS A 55 3.20 7.82 2.93
CA LYS A 55 3.99 8.59 1.96
C LYS A 55 4.72 7.67 1.00
N LYS A 56 5.25 8.24 -0.08
CA LYS A 56 6.10 7.52 -1.03
C LYS A 56 7.26 6.83 -0.31
N GLY A 57 7.45 5.56 -0.64
CA GLY A 57 8.49 4.70 -0.06
C GLY A 57 8.05 3.99 1.21
N ASP A 58 6.89 4.30 1.78
CA ASP A 58 6.35 3.55 2.91
C ASP A 58 5.83 2.18 2.46
N ILE A 59 5.94 1.21 3.36
CA ILE A 59 5.43 -0.15 3.16
C ILE A 59 4.14 -0.29 3.97
N ILE A 60 3.07 -0.67 3.29
CA ILE A 60 1.77 -0.92 3.89
C ILE A 60 1.58 -2.43 4.05
N LYS A 61 1.27 -2.83 5.27
CA LYS A 61 0.82 -4.17 5.61
C LYS A 61 -0.70 -4.25 5.47
N VAL A 62 -1.17 -5.14 4.62
CA VAL A 62 -2.58 -5.42 4.36
C VAL A 62 -2.94 -6.73 5.01
N ILE A 63 -3.87 -6.70 5.97
CA ILE A 63 -4.33 -7.87 6.71
C ILE A 63 -5.76 -8.16 6.27
N ARG A 64 -5.95 -9.22 5.49
CA ARG A 64 -7.28 -9.69 5.07
C ARG A 64 -7.68 -10.91 5.90
N LYS A 65 -8.91 -10.90 6.42
CA LYS A 65 -9.53 -12.10 7.01
C LYS A 65 -9.85 -13.05 5.87
N SER A 66 -9.22 -14.22 5.85
CA SER A 66 -9.56 -15.27 4.88
C SER A 66 -10.38 -16.36 5.57
N LYS A 67 -11.33 -16.93 4.83
CA LYS A 67 -12.16 -18.03 5.32
C LYS A 67 -11.37 -19.34 5.51
N THR A 68 -10.22 -19.46 4.84
CA THR A 68 -9.39 -20.69 4.81
C THR A 68 -8.14 -20.63 5.67
N ALA A 69 -7.59 -19.44 5.88
CA ALA A 69 -6.40 -19.22 6.71
C ALA A 69 -6.71 -18.00 7.56
N GLU A 70 -6.73 -18.19 8.88
CA GLU A 70 -7.23 -17.26 9.90
C GLU A 70 -6.96 -15.78 9.58
N LYS A 71 -5.76 -15.44 9.06
CA LYS A 71 -5.41 -14.13 8.48
C LYS A 71 -4.43 -14.30 7.32
N ALA A 72 -4.63 -13.58 6.21
CA ALA A 72 -3.63 -13.47 5.14
C ALA A 72 -3.01 -12.07 5.14
N ILE A 73 -1.68 -12.03 5.15
CA ILE A 73 -0.89 -10.80 5.22
C ILE A 73 -0.24 -10.55 3.86
N ALA A 74 -0.39 -9.35 3.33
CA ALA A 74 0.31 -8.89 2.13
C ALA A 74 1.03 -7.57 2.41
N TYR A 75 2.14 -7.33 1.72
CA TYR A 75 2.92 -6.10 1.84
C TYR A 75 2.89 -5.35 0.51
N ARG A 76 2.68 -4.03 0.54
CA ARG A 76 2.64 -3.16 -0.64
C ARG A 76 3.53 -1.94 -0.43
N ILE A 77 4.18 -1.46 -1.49
CA ILE A 77 4.99 -0.24 -1.46
C ILE A 77 4.21 0.95 -2.02
N VAL A 78 4.23 2.07 -1.31
CA VAL A 78 3.62 3.31 -1.78
C VAL A 78 4.52 3.97 -2.81
N VAL A 79 3.99 4.19 -4.00
CA VAL A 79 4.64 4.92 -5.08
C VAL A 79 3.82 6.16 -5.41
N GLU A 80 4.48 7.25 -5.75
CA GLU A 80 3.78 8.36 -6.39
C GLU A 80 3.36 7.94 -7.78
N GLU A 81 2.21 8.46 -8.22
CA GLU A 81 1.84 8.45 -9.62
C GLU A 81 2.81 9.36 -10.37
N SER A 82 4.01 8.86 -10.63
CA SER A 82 4.90 9.50 -11.56
C SER A 82 4.28 9.31 -12.93
N GLY A 83 3.82 10.41 -13.52
CA GLY A 83 3.79 10.58 -14.97
C GLY A 83 5.22 10.49 -15.52
N ALA A 84 5.85 9.32 -15.35
CA ALA A 84 7.08 8.94 -16.00
C ALA A 84 6.73 8.69 -17.47
N VAL A 85 6.43 9.78 -18.16
CA VAL A 85 6.89 9.99 -19.53
C VAL A 85 8.30 9.46 -19.55
N LEU A 86 8.45 8.32 -20.23
CA LEU A 86 9.66 7.78 -20.79
C LEU A 86 10.70 8.90 -21.01
N LYS A 87 11.54 9.17 -20.00
CA LYS A 87 12.82 9.86 -20.20
C LYS A 87 13.78 8.83 -20.77
N SER A 88 13.45 8.30 -21.93
CA SER A 88 14.31 7.55 -22.84
C SER A 88 14.24 8.24 -24.20
N ARG A 89 14.60 9.53 -24.22
CA ARG A 89 15.06 10.22 -25.41
C ARG A 89 16.38 10.92 -25.08
N LYS A 90 17.37 10.60 -25.92
CA LYS A 90 18.78 11.05 -25.95
C LYS A 90 19.68 10.27 -24.97
N SER A 91 20.76 9.64 -25.40
CA SER A 91 21.63 9.94 -26.55
C SER A 91 22.01 8.70 -27.36
#